data_AF-A0A498SMQ2-F1
#
_entry.id   AF-A0A498SMQ2-F1
#
_cell.length_a   1.000
_cell.length_b   1.000
_cell.length_c   1.000
_cell.angle_alpha   90.00
_cell.angle_beta   90.00
_cell.angle_gamma   90.00
#
_symmetry.space_group_name_H-M   'P 1'
#
loop_
_entity.id
_entity.type
_entity.pdbx_description
1 polymer ?
#
loop_
_entity_poly.entity_id
_entity_poly.type
_entity_poly.pdbx_seq_one_letter_code
_entity_poly.pdbx_strand_id
1 'polypeptide(L)'
;MAGRTVMRSGNTGGPNKTCQFKLVLLGESAVGKSSLVLRFVKGQFHEYQESTIGAAFLTQTVSLDDTTVKFEIWDTAGQERYHSLAPMYYRGAQAAIVVYDITNQESFAKAKNWVKELQRQASPNIVIALSGNKADLANKRVVEYEEAQAYAEDNALLFMETSAKTAMNVNDIFLAIAKKLPKGDGSGGGPSGRGHEGIDIGQEGQGQGVSSGLCWRCIMFTRVSSEERFRMAVRNAERVYILREEQSPFEAAGNFEWKQGCWDPRTVGLSIDSTLTSARSVLRLTKEMKELRKNPVKHCRAAPRADNIHEWTAVINGPENTVYEGGTFFVQMFIPPTYPFNSPKVQFLTRIYHCNINRHGIINIDILRGHWSSSMTIARILQEIVALLCDCKPENALLENIAEQYVNNRKEFDATARVWTLRFAQ
;
A
#
# COMPACT_ATOMS: atom_id res chain seq x y z
N MET A 1 -35.36 35.50 47.68
CA MET A 1 -34.53 35.73 46.47
C MET A 1 -33.24 34.95 46.66
N ALA A 2 -33.06 33.89 45.88
CA ALA A 2 -31.93 32.97 46.00
C ALA A 2 -30.74 33.46 45.15
N GLY A 3 -29.56 33.59 45.75
CA GLY A 3 -28.29 33.75 45.06
C GLY A 3 -27.59 32.39 44.98
N ARG A 4 -27.53 31.79 43.79
CA ARG A 4 -26.81 30.55 43.53
C ARG A 4 -25.71 30.82 42.51
N THR A 5 -24.47 30.74 42.96
CA THR A 5 -23.24 30.83 42.18
C THR A 5 -23.25 29.77 41.08
N VAL A 6 -23.17 30.20 39.82
CA VAL A 6 -22.95 29.30 38.67
C VAL A 6 -21.44 29.16 38.48
N MET A 7 -20.87 28.05 38.94
CA MET A 7 -19.53 27.64 38.49
C MET A 7 -19.66 27.08 37.07
N ARG A 8 -19.08 27.79 36.11
CA ARG A 8 -18.94 27.33 34.72
C ARG A 8 -17.70 26.44 34.67
N SER A 9 -17.90 25.12 34.70
CA SER A 9 -16.82 24.15 34.50
C SER A 9 -16.25 24.33 33.09
N GLY A 10 -14.97 24.68 33.01
CA GLY A 10 -14.23 24.81 31.77
C GLY A 10 -13.97 23.44 31.18
N ASN A 11 -14.59 23.17 30.03
CA ASN A 11 -14.30 21.99 29.22
C ASN A 11 -12.91 22.17 28.59
N THR A 12 -11.86 21.66 29.23
CA THR A 12 -10.52 21.57 28.66
C THR A 12 -10.44 20.33 27.77
N GLY A 13 -10.92 20.45 26.52
CA GLY A 13 -10.65 19.46 25.48
C GLY A 13 -9.17 19.52 25.10
N GLY A 14 -8.34 18.73 25.80
CA GLY A 14 -6.99 18.43 25.36
C GLY A 14 -7.01 17.70 24.01
N PRO A 15 -5.93 17.76 23.21
CA PRO A 15 -5.88 17.05 21.94
C PRO A 15 -6.06 15.55 22.17
N ASN A 16 -7.13 14.96 21.60
CA ASN A 16 -7.37 13.52 21.67
C ASN A 16 -6.11 12.76 21.21
N LYS A 17 -5.49 12.04 22.14
CA LYS A 17 -4.27 11.29 21.85
C LYS A 17 -4.59 10.19 20.86
N THR A 18 -3.93 10.20 19.70
CA THR A 18 -4.09 9.14 18.70
C THR A 18 -2.93 8.16 18.82
N CYS A 19 -3.25 6.89 19.10
CA CYS A 19 -2.29 5.79 19.15
C CYS A 19 -2.55 4.85 17.97
N GLN A 20 -1.50 4.33 17.34
CA GLN A 20 -1.59 3.41 16.23
C GLN A 20 -1.04 2.03 16.62
N PHE A 21 -1.81 0.98 16.33
CA PHE A 21 -1.42 -0.39 16.67
C PHE A 21 -1.65 -1.33 15.50
N LYS A 22 -0.64 -2.18 15.25
CA LYS A 22 -0.72 -3.28 14.29
C LYS A 22 -1.48 -4.43 14.92
N LEU A 23 -2.55 -4.87 14.24
CA LEU A 23 -3.38 -6.00 14.60
C LEU A 23 -3.37 -7.01 13.47
N VAL A 24 -3.19 -8.30 13.77
CA VAL A 24 -3.21 -9.38 12.77
C VAL A 24 -4.36 -10.35 13.05
N LEU A 25 -5.03 -10.83 12.00
CA LEU A 25 -5.99 -11.92 12.10
C LEU A 25 -5.34 -13.22 11.65
N LEU A 26 -5.46 -14.27 12.46
CA LEU A 26 -4.97 -15.61 12.17
C LEU A 26 -6.11 -16.63 12.36
N GLY A 27 -5.97 -17.81 11.77
CA GLY A 27 -6.99 -18.86 11.78
C GLY A 27 -7.11 -19.56 10.44
N GLU A 28 -7.79 -20.69 10.41
CA GLU A 28 -7.95 -21.55 9.22
C GLU A 28 -8.71 -20.85 8.08
N SER A 29 -8.66 -21.42 6.88
CA SER A 29 -9.45 -20.96 5.74
C SER A 29 -10.96 -21.00 6.06
N ALA A 30 -11.75 -20.11 5.48
CA ALA A 30 -13.21 -20.07 5.60
C ALA A 30 -13.82 -19.89 7.01
N VAL A 31 -13.02 -19.68 8.07
CA VAL A 31 -13.52 -19.35 9.42
C VAL A 31 -14.14 -17.94 9.51
N GLY A 32 -13.92 -17.09 8.50
CA GLY A 32 -14.57 -15.77 8.38
C GLY A 32 -13.74 -14.58 8.86
N LYS A 33 -12.40 -14.67 8.90
CA LYS A 33 -11.49 -13.56 9.20
C LYS A 33 -11.79 -12.30 8.38
N SER A 34 -11.81 -12.44 7.06
CA SER A 34 -12.06 -11.34 6.12
C SER A 34 -13.45 -10.73 6.29
N SER A 35 -14.48 -11.56 6.55
CA SER A 35 -15.84 -11.09 6.81
C SER A 35 -15.93 -10.32 8.13
N LEU A 36 -15.20 -10.74 9.16
CA LEU A 36 -15.14 -10.07 10.46
C LEU A 36 -14.47 -8.70 10.33
N VAL A 37 -13.36 -8.61 9.59
CA VAL A 37 -12.69 -7.32 9.32
C VAL A 37 -13.55 -6.42 8.44
N LEU A 38 -14.15 -6.96 7.37
CA LEU A 38 -15.03 -6.21 6.50
C LEU A 38 -16.23 -5.63 7.27
N ARG A 39 -16.81 -6.43 8.17
CA ARG A 39 -17.92 -5.99 9.02
C ARG A 39 -17.49 -4.86 9.94
N PHE A 40 -16.31 -4.95 10.54
CA PHE A 40 -15.78 -3.91 11.41
C PHE A 40 -15.40 -2.62 10.67
N VAL A 41 -14.76 -2.73 9.51
CA VAL A 41 -14.24 -1.58 8.76
C VAL A 41 -15.34 -0.88 7.97
N LYS A 42 -16.21 -1.64 7.30
CA LYS A 42 -17.21 -1.12 6.35
C LYS A 42 -18.65 -1.31 6.78
N GLY A 43 -18.91 -2.02 7.87
CA GLY A 43 -20.28 -2.39 8.24
C GLY A 43 -20.94 -3.32 7.23
N GLN A 44 -20.17 -4.04 6.40
CA GLN A 44 -20.67 -4.88 5.31
C GLN A 44 -20.40 -6.38 5.55
N PHE A 45 -21.23 -7.24 4.96
CA PHE A 45 -21.03 -8.68 4.92
C PHE A 45 -21.39 -9.22 3.55
N HIS A 46 -20.54 -10.08 3.00
CA HIS A 46 -20.80 -10.81 1.77
C HIS A 46 -20.92 -12.30 2.08
N GLU A 47 -22.01 -12.93 1.64
CA GLU A 47 -22.25 -14.36 1.84
C GLU A 47 -21.23 -15.23 1.10
N TYR A 48 -20.82 -14.79 -0.10
CA TYR A 48 -19.82 -15.45 -0.94
C TYR A 48 -18.51 -14.67 -0.96
N GLN A 49 -17.87 -14.56 0.20
CA GLN A 49 -16.57 -13.93 0.31
C GLN A 49 -15.48 -14.81 -0.32
N GLU A 50 -14.75 -14.28 -1.31
CA GLU A 50 -13.64 -14.99 -1.94
C GLU A 50 -12.49 -15.28 -0.96
N SER A 51 -11.73 -16.35 -1.21
CA SER A 51 -10.56 -16.69 -0.42
C SER A 51 -9.47 -15.62 -0.51
N THR A 52 -9.04 -15.11 0.63
CA THR A 52 -7.91 -14.17 0.70
C THR A 52 -6.62 -14.82 0.21
N ILE A 53 -5.99 -14.18 -0.77
CA ILE A 53 -4.68 -14.58 -1.30
C ILE A 53 -3.60 -13.77 -0.56
N GLY A 54 -2.73 -14.44 0.19
CA GLY A 54 -1.67 -13.77 0.95
C GLY A 54 -2.19 -13.03 2.19
N ALA A 55 -2.22 -11.70 2.17
CA ALA A 55 -2.84 -10.89 3.21
C ALA A 55 -3.38 -9.56 2.65
N ALA A 56 -4.49 -9.09 3.22
CA ALA A 56 -5.07 -7.78 2.95
C ALA A 56 -4.77 -6.83 4.11
N PHE A 57 -4.56 -5.55 3.78
CA PHE A 57 -4.31 -4.49 4.76
C PHE A 57 -5.51 -3.53 4.80
N LEU A 58 -6.04 -3.30 6.00
CA LEU A 58 -7.15 -2.39 6.24
C LEU A 58 -6.81 -1.50 7.44
N THR A 59 -7.39 -0.31 7.50
CA THR A 59 -7.28 0.56 8.68
C THR A 59 -8.65 0.90 9.21
N GLN A 60 -8.81 0.86 10.53
CA GLN A 60 -10.03 1.35 11.18
C GLN A 60 -9.68 2.07 12.47
N THR A 61 -10.40 3.15 12.75
CA THR A 61 -10.19 3.97 13.94
C THR A 61 -11.34 3.75 14.91
N VAL A 62 -11.00 3.50 16.18
CA VAL A 62 -11.94 3.38 17.29
C VAL A 62 -11.68 4.53 18.25
N SER A 63 -12.73 5.26 18.61
CA SER A 63 -12.64 6.29 19.64
C SER A 63 -12.91 5.66 21.00
N LEU A 64 -11.95 5.78 21.92
CA LEU A 64 -12.14 5.57 23.35
C LEU A 64 -12.29 6.95 24.01
N ASP A 65 -12.86 7.00 25.21
CA ASP A 65 -13.23 8.26 25.88
C ASP A 65 -12.13 9.33 25.85
N ASP A 66 -10.88 8.95 26.15
CA ASP A 66 -9.73 9.88 26.21
C ASP A 66 -8.65 9.60 25.15
N THR A 67 -8.85 8.62 24.26
CA THR A 67 -7.81 8.18 23.31
C THR A 67 -8.43 7.62 22.03
N THR A 68 -7.92 8.03 20.89
CA THR A 68 -8.26 7.46 19.60
C THR A 68 -7.28 6.35 19.25
N VAL A 69 -7.77 5.14 19.00
CA VAL A 69 -6.96 3.99 18.59
C VAL A 69 -7.17 3.72 17.11
N LYS A 70 -6.09 3.86 16.32
CA LYS A 70 -6.07 3.47 14.91
C LYS A 70 -5.47 2.07 14.78
N PHE A 71 -6.28 1.11 14.34
CA PHE A 71 -5.82 -0.23 13.99
C PHE A 71 -5.28 -0.27 12.57
N GLU A 72 -4.09 -0.86 12.43
CA GLU A 72 -3.52 -1.35 11.17
C GLU A 72 -3.75 -2.86 11.08
N ILE A 73 -4.83 -3.24 10.40
CA ILE A 73 -5.38 -4.59 10.41
C ILE A 73 -4.79 -5.38 9.24
N TRP A 74 -4.14 -6.49 9.57
CA TRP A 74 -3.63 -7.49 8.63
C TRP A 74 -4.57 -8.70 8.61
N ASP A 75 -5.42 -8.79 7.59
CA ASP A 75 -6.27 -9.95 7.32
C ASP A 75 -5.47 -10.99 6.52
N THR A 76 -5.06 -12.10 7.13
CA THR A 76 -4.20 -13.09 6.47
C THR A 76 -5.02 -14.21 5.82
N ALA A 77 -4.46 -14.83 4.79
CA ALA A 77 -4.97 -16.07 4.24
C ALA A 77 -4.93 -17.18 5.31
N GLY A 78 -5.97 -18.00 5.34
CA GLY A 78 -6.04 -19.17 6.24
C GLY A 78 -5.66 -20.49 5.59
N GLN A 79 -5.25 -20.48 4.30
CA GLN A 79 -4.84 -21.69 3.61
C GLN A 79 -3.42 -22.08 4.03
N GLU A 80 -3.22 -23.37 4.26
CA GLU A 80 -1.96 -23.97 4.71
C GLU A 80 -0.76 -23.62 3.82
N ARG A 81 -0.97 -23.49 2.50
CA ARG A 81 0.07 -23.08 1.54
C ARG A 81 0.70 -21.72 1.85
N TYR A 82 0.05 -20.90 2.67
CA TYR A 82 0.55 -19.60 3.13
C TYR A 82 0.99 -19.60 4.61
N HIS A 83 0.93 -20.74 5.31
CA HIS A 83 1.28 -20.84 6.73
C HIS A 83 2.73 -20.40 7.00
N SER A 84 3.67 -20.74 6.10
CA SER A 84 5.07 -20.31 6.19
C SER A 84 5.28 -18.79 6.11
N LEU A 85 4.26 -18.04 5.67
CA LEU A 85 4.27 -16.58 5.66
C LEU A 85 3.76 -15.98 6.98
N ALA A 86 3.06 -16.72 7.83
CA ALA A 86 2.44 -16.16 9.04
C ALA A 86 3.40 -15.42 9.98
N PRO A 87 4.65 -15.90 10.22
CA PRO A 87 5.64 -15.15 11.01
C PRO A 87 5.91 -13.74 10.50
N MET A 88 5.78 -13.50 9.20
CA MET A 88 5.96 -12.17 8.62
C MET A 88 4.84 -11.21 9.02
N TYR A 89 3.62 -11.72 9.21
CA TYR A 89 2.43 -10.90 9.47
C TYR A 89 2.32 -10.54 10.95
N TYR A 90 2.53 -11.48 11.88
CA TYR A 90 2.46 -11.18 13.30
C TYR A 90 3.74 -10.55 13.88
N ARG A 91 4.85 -10.51 13.14
CA ARG A 91 6.07 -9.80 13.57
C ARG A 91 5.77 -8.33 13.83
N GLY A 92 6.06 -7.88 15.05
CA GLY A 92 5.82 -6.50 15.49
C GLY A 92 4.35 -6.14 15.66
N ALA A 93 3.41 -7.10 15.56
CA ALA A 93 2.02 -6.86 15.93
C ALA A 93 1.90 -6.69 17.46
N GLN A 94 1.13 -5.70 17.89
CA GLN A 94 0.81 -5.48 19.30
C GLN A 94 -0.48 -6.19 19.70
N ALA A 95 -1.31 -6.58 18.73
CA ALA A 95 -2.49 -7.40 18.96
C ALA A 95 -2.67 -8.48 17.87
N ALA A 96 -3.33 -9.57 18.24
CA ALA A 96 -3.76 -10.60 17.32
C ALA A 96 -5.19 -11.06 17.65
N ILE A 97 -5.97 -11.35 16.61
CA ILE A 97 -7.26 -12.07 16.74
C ILE A 97 -7.08 -13.43 16.08
N VAL A 98 -7.19 -14.50 16.87
CA VAL A 98 -7.22 -15.87 16.38
C VAL A 98 -8.69 -16.27 16.22
N VAL A 99 -9.10 -16.56 14.99
CA VAL A 99 -10.50 -16.84 14.64
C VAL A 99 -10.67 -18.33 14.36
N TYR A 100 -11.72 -18.92 14.95
CA TYR A 100 -12.22 -20.23 14.58
C TYR A 100 -13.72 -20.15 14.24
N ASP A 101 -14.26 -21.22 13.69
CA ASP A 101 -15.69 -21.37 13.37
C ASP A 101 -16.34 -22.29 14.40
N ILE A 102 -17.38 -21.83 15.10
CA ILE A 102 -18.07 -22.62 16.13
C ILE A 102 -18.72 -23.91 15.59
N THR A 103 -18.94 -23.98 14.27
CA THR A 103 -19.50 -25.14 13.56
C THR A 103 -18.43 -26.10 13.04
N ASN A 104 -17.14 -25.85 13.33
CA ASN A 104 -16.03 -26.70 12.89
C ASN A 104 -14.97 -26.90 14.00
N GLN A 105 -14.95 -28.10 14.59
CA GLN A 105 -14.01 -28.48 15.65
C GLN A 105 -12.54 -28.45 15.22
N GLU A 106 -12.23 -28.81 13.97
CA GLU A 106 -10.86 -28.79 13.45
C GLU A 106 -10.31 -27.36 13.44
N SER A 107 -11.15 -26.39 13.06
CA SER A 107 -10.76 -24.98 13.04
C SER A 107 -10.40 -24.46 14.43
N PHE A 108 -11.06 -24.97 15.48
CA PHE A 108 -10.71 -24.65 16.87
C PHE A 108 -9.38 -25.29 17.28
N ALA A 109 -9.13 -26.54 16.90
CA ALA A 109 -7.84 -27.19 17.13
C ALA A 109 -6.68 -26.43 16.44
N LYS A 110 -6.88 -25.95 15.21
CA LYS A 110 -5.92 -25.09 14.50
C LYS A 110 -5.74 -23.74 15.19
N ALA A 111 -6.80 -23.14 15.72
CA ALA A 111 -6.72 -21.90 16.50
C ALA A 111 -5.84 -22.07 17.75
N LYS A 112 -5.96 -23.20 18.48
CA LYS A 112 -5.08 -23.51 19.63
C LYS A 112 -3.60 -23.56 19.21
N ASN A 113 -3.29 -24.06 18.02
CA ASN A 113 -1.92 -24.06 17.48
C ASN A 113 -1.42 -22.64 17.18
N TRP A 114 -2.26 -21.79 16.59
CA TRP A 114 -1.93 -20.38 16.34
C TRP A 114 -1.65 -19.61 17.63
N VAL A 115 -2.44 -19.84 18.68
CA VAL A 115 -2.19 -19.23 20.00
C VAL A 115 -0.82 -19.63 20.54
N LYS A 116 -0.48 -20.92 20.52
CA LYS A 116 0.83 -21.42 20.94
C LYS A 116 1.97 -20.83 20.11
N GLU A 117 1.78 -20.68 18.81
CA GLU A 117 2.76 -20.07 17.92
C GLU A 117 3.01 -18.60 18.26
N LEU A 118 1.93 -17.81 18.44
CA LEU A 118 2.02 -16.41 18.84
C LEU A 118 2.74 -16.26 20.19
N GLN A 119 2.38 -17.06 21.19
CA GLN A 119 3.03 -17.04 22.51
C GLN A 119 4.53 -17.37 22.41
N ARG A 120 4.95 -18.20 21.46
CA ARG A 120 6.35 -18.61 21.29
C ARG A 120 7.18 -17.62 20.46
N GLN A 121 6.60 -17.01 19.43
CA GLN A 121 7.35 -16.30 18.39
C GLN A 121 6.99 -14.83 18.23
N ALA A 122 5.82 -14.39 18.72
CA ALA A 122 5.41 -12.99 18.60
C ALA A 122 6.05 -12.13 19.71
N SER A 123 5.69 -10.85 19.75
CA SER A 123 6.20 -9.92 20.75
C SER A 123 5.73 -10.34 22.16
N PRO A 124 6.57 -10.29 23.21
CA PRO A 124 6.20 -10.77 24.55
C PRO A 124 4.94 -10.14 25.16
N ASN A 125 4.57 -8.95 24.72
CA ASN A 125 3.42 -8.19 25.22
C ASN A 125 2.27 -8.11 24.19
N ILE A 126 2.19 -9.06 23.26
CA ILE A 126 1.09 -9.09 22.29
C ILE A 126 -0.24 -9.39 23.00
N VAL A 127 -1.25 -8.56 22.74
CA VAL A 127 -2.62 -8.83 23.21
C VAL A 127 -3.27 -9.84 22.26
N ILE A 128 -3.57 -11.04 22.75
CA ILE A 128 -4.20 -12.09 21.94
C ILE A 128 -5.69 -12.17 22.31
N ALA A 129 -6.54 -12.14 21.29
CA ALA A 129 -7.97 -12.43 21.40
C ALA A 129 -8.33 -13.68 20.61
N LEU A 130 -9.13 -14.57 21.21
CA LEU A 130 -9.75 -15.71 20.57
C LEU A 130 -11.19 -15.34 20.18
N SER A 131 -11.56 -15.59 18.93
CA SER A 131 -12.90 -15.29 18.40
C SER A 131 -13.56 -16.54 17.84
N GLY A 132 -14.64 -17.00 18.48
CA GLY A 132 -15.52 -18.04 17.93
C GLY A 132 -16.53 -17.42 16.97
N ASN A 133 -16.25 -17.43 15.66
CA ASN A 133 -17.09 -16.78 14.67
C ASN A 133 -18.24 -17.69 14.18
N LYS A 134 -19.22 -17.10 13.49
CA LYS A 134 -20.45 -17.73 12.99
C LYS A 134 -21.43 -18.14 14.08
N ALA A 135 -21.49 -17.35 15.17
CA ALA A 135 -22.44 -17.56 16.26
C ALA A 135 -23.92 -17.50 15.82
N ASP A 136 -24.22 -16.92 14.65
CA ASP A 136 -25.54 -16.98 14.02
C ASP A 136 -25.97 -18.41 13.63
N LEU A 137 -25.04 -19.37 13.61
CA LEU A 137 -25.26 -20.79 13.34
C LEU A 137 -25.15 -21.64 14.62
N ALA A 138 -25.54 -21.10 15.78
CA ALA A 138 -25.47 -21.80 17.07
C ALA A 138 -26.20 -23.16 17.08
N ASN A 139 -27.21 -23.34 16.22
CA ASN A 139 -27.91 -24.61 16.03
C ASN A 139 -27.07 -25.71 15.34
N LYS A 140 -25.94 -25.35 14.73
CA LYS A 140 -24.95 -26.27 14.12
C LYS A 140 -23.63 -26.29 14.90
N ARG A 141 -23.65 -25.81 16.14
CA ARG A 141 -22.48 -25.75 17.01
C ARG A 141 -21.88 -27.16 17.20
N VAL A 142 -20.57 -27.22 17.12
CA VAL A 142 -19.78 -28.40 17.50
C VAL A 142 -18.67 -28.08 18.50
N VAL A 143 -18.32 -26.79 18.66
CA VAL A 143 -17.41 -26.29 19.70
C VAL A 143 -18.25 -25.65 20.80
N GLU A 144 -18.22 -26.21 22.01
CA GLU A 144 -18.96 -25.65 23.15
C GLU A 144 -18.35 -24.33 23.62
N TYR A 145 -19.22 -23.39 24.04
CA TYR A 145 -18.79 -22.08 24.49
C TYR A 145 -17.88 -22.18 25.71
N GLU A 146 -18.25 -23.04 26.66
CA GLU A 146 -17.51 -23.29 27.89
C GLU A 146 -16.13 -23.88 27.63
N GLU A 147 -15.98 -24.75 26.61
CA GLU A 147 -14.67 -25.31 26.21
C GLU A 147 -13.75 -24.20 25.72
N ALA A 148 -14.25 -23.33 24.84
CA ALA A 148 -13.48 -22.23 24.28
C ALA A 148 -13.16 -21.14 25.31
N GLN A 149 -14.10 -20.86 26.20
CA GLN A 149 -13.91 -19.92 27.31
C GLN A 149 -12.84 -20.43 28.28
N ALA A 150 -12.94 -21.67 28.75
CA ALA A 150 -11.96 -22.26 29.66
C ALA A 150 -10.54 -22.23 29.05
N TYR A 151 -10.43 -22.59 27.76
CA TYR A 151 -9.15 -22.51 27.04
C TYR A 151 -8.60 -21.07 26.99
N ALA A 152 -9.46 -20.07 26.76
CA ALA A 152 -9.04 -18.68 26.73
C ALA A 152 -8.58 -18.18 28.10
N GLU A 153 -9.28 -18.54 29.18
CA GLU A 153 -8.92 -18.20 30.56
C GLU A 153 -7.57 -18.82 30.94
N ASP A 154 -7.38 -20.12 30.67
CA ASP A 154 -6.13 -20.85 30.93
C ASP A 154 -4.92 -20.24 30.20
N ASN A 155 -5.16 -19.58 29.06
CA ASN A 155 -4.13 -18.97 28.23
C ASN A 155 -4.10 -17.43 28.32
N ALA A 156 -4.86 -16.83 29.25
CA ALA A 156 -4.99 -15.39 29.48
C ALA A 156 -5.37 -14.57 28.22
N LEU A 157 -6.19 -15.15 27.35
CA LEU A 157 -6.68 -14.54 26.11
C LEU A 157 -7.93 -13.69 26.37
N LEU A 158 -8.16 -12.68 25.55
CA LEU A 158 -9.52 -12.12 25.41
C LEU A 158 -10.38 -13.14 24.66
N PHE A 159 -11.64 -13.32 25.02
CA PHE A 159 -12.54 -14.24 24.32
C PHE A 159 -13.92 -13.65 24.09
N MET A 160 -14.42 -13.78 22.86
CA MET A 160 -15.79 -13.48 22.49
C MET A 160 -16.23 -14.41 21.36
N GLU A 161 -17.48 -14.87 21.39
CA GLU A 161 -18.11 -15.37 20.17
C GLU A 161 -18.62 -14.21 19.33
N THR A 162 -18.44 -14.30 18.02
CA THR A 162 -18.80 -13.24 17.08
C THR A 162 -19.65 -13.77 15.94
N SER A 163 -20.39 -12.88 15.30
CA SER A 163 -20.99 -13.16 14.00
C SER A 163 -20.73 -12.00 13.07
N ALA A 164 -19.86 -12.22 12.08
CA ALA A 164 -19.69 -11.27 10.98
C ALA A 164 -21.01 -11.00 10.22
N LYS A 165 -21.92 -11.98 10.19
CA LYS A 165 -23.22 -11.88 9.50
C LYS A 165 -24.15 -10.91 10.22
N THR A 166 -24.35 -11.08 11.53
CA THR A 166 -25.27 -10.26 12.33
C THR A 166 -24.62 -9.05 13.00
N ALA A 167 -23.29 -8.92 12.89
CA ALA A 167 -22.45 -7.95 13.59
C ALA A 167 -22.32 -8.17 15.12
N MET A 168 -22.84 -9.28 15.65
CA MET A 168 -22.74 -9.62 17.07
C MET A 168 -21.27 -9.65 17.52
N ASN A 169 -20.97 -8.89 18.58
CA ASN A 169 -19.66 -8.77 19.23
C ASN A 169 -18.49 -8.36 18.30
N VAL A 170 -18.77 -7.94 17.06
CA VAL A 170 -17.72 -7.57 16.11
C VAL A 170 -17.03 -6.30 16.58
N ASN A 171 -17.77 -5.24 16.94
CA ASN A 171 -17.13 -4.02 17.46
C ASN A 171 -16.52 -4.25 18.85
N ASP A 172 -17.17 -5.06 19.68
CA ASP A 172 -16.80 -5.29 21.08
C ASP A 172 -15.43 -5.96 21.20
N ILE A 173 -15.10 -6.92 20.33
CA ILE A 173 -13.79 -7.58 20.37
C ILE A 173 -12.64 -6.62 20.01
N PHE A 174 -12.82 -5.75 19.01
CA PHE A 174 -11.83 -4.72 18.67
C PHE A 174 -11.73 -3.65 19.77
N LEU A 175 -12.85 -3.28 20.37
CA LEU A 175 -12.88 -2.33 21.48
C LEU A 175 -12.18 -2.90 22.73
N ALA A 176 -12.39 -4.17 23.05
CA ALA A 176 -11.72 -4.85 24.16
C ALA A 176 -10.20 -4.90 23.97
N ILE A 177 -9.74 -5.17 22.74
CA ILE A 177 -8.32 -5.10 22.39
C ILE A 177 -7.79 -3.67 22.54
N ALA A 178 -8.50 -2.67 22.01
CA ALA A 178 -8.12 -1.26 22.10
C ALA A 178 -7.98 -0.78 23.55
N LYS A 179 -8.82 -1.29 24.45
CA LYS A 179 -8.75 -1.01 25.89
C LYS A 179 -7.52 -1.62 26.57
N LYS A 180 -7.08 -2.80 26.12
CA LYS A 180 -5.96 -3.55 26.71
C LYS A 180 -4.57 -3.13 26.19
N LEU A 181 -4.52 -2.41 25.07
CA LEU A 181 -3.27 -1.92 24.48
C LEU A 181 -2.65 -0.77 25.28
N PRO A 182 -1.32 -0.68 25.38
CA PRO A 182 -0.63 0.34 26.18
C PRO A 182 -0.71 1.71 25.52
N LYS A 183 -1.52 2.61 26.08
CA LYS A 183 -1.65 4.01 25.66
C LYS A 183 -0.68 4.83 26.50
N GLY A 184 0.61 4.85 26.15
CA GLY A 184 1.63 5.44 27.02
C GLY A 184 1.28 6.88 27.44
N ASP A 185 1.52 7.28 28.69
CA ASP A 185 1.48 8.68 29.11
C ASP A 185 2.74 9.41 28.61
N GLY A 186 2.62 10.67 28.21
CA GLY A 186 3.78 11.43 27.76
C GLY A 186 4.53 12.09 28.93
N SER A 187 5.71 11.58 29.29
CA SER A 187 6.84 12.39 29.81
C SER A 187 8.14 11.58 29.99
N GLY A 188 9.21 11.97 29.27
CA GLY A 188 10.57 12.10 29.83
C GLY A 188 11.57 10.94 29.75
N GLY A 189 12.66 11.15 28.99
CA GLY A 189 14.03 10.84 29.43
C GLY A 189 14.61 9.46 29.11
N GLY A 190 15.15 9.28 27.90
CA GLY A 190 16.20 8.28 27.66
C GLY A 190 17.56 8.82 28.11
N PRO A 191 18.42 8.01 28.76
CA PRO A 191 19.57 8.49 29.53
C PRO A 191 20.71 8.99 28.63
N SER A 192 21.08 10.25 28.85
CA SER A 192 22.39 10.80 28.47
C SER A 192 23.51 10.09 29.24
N GLY A 193 24.43 9.47 28.52
CA GLY A 193 25.62 8.84 29.07
C GLY A 193 26.79 8.87 28.08
N ARG A 194 27.62 9.93 28.21
CA ARG A 194 29.09 10.01 28.09
C ARG A 194 29.71 9.37 26.82
N GLY A 195 30.30 10.13 25.90
CA GLY A 195 31.43 11.03 26.14
C GLY A 195 32.73 10.27 25.90
N HIS A 196 33.27 10.33 24.68
CA HIS A 196 34.68 10.05 24.42
C HIS A 196 35.19 10.96 23.29
N GLU A 197 35.91 11.98 23.75
CA GLU A 197 37.11 12.65 23.22
C GLU A 197 37.34 12.75 21.71
N GLY A 198 37.68 13.98 21.32
CA GLY A 198 37.92 14.41 19.95
C GLY A 198 39.28 14.01 19.38
N ILE A 199 39.37 14.20 18.06
CA ILE A 199 40.62 14.55 17.38
C ILE A 199 40.27 15.66 16.37
N ASP A 200 40.77 16.86 16.67
CA ASP A 200 40.87 18.01 15.78
C ASP A 200 42.02 17.82 14.80
N ILE A 201 41.80 18.10 13.51
CA ILE A 201 42.84 18.56 12.58
C ILE A 201 42.20 19.65 11.71
N GLY A 202 42.71 20.88 11.86
CA GLY A 202 42.07 22.12 11.45
C GLY A 202 42.41 22.67 10.06
N GLN A 203 41.79 23.85 9.82
CA GLN A 203 42.19 25.04 9.01
C GLN A 203 42.65 24.82 7.56
N GLU A 204 42.37 25.67 6.56
CA GLU A 204 41.76 26.99 6.44
C GLU A 204 41.52 27.25 4.94
N GLY A 205 40.66 28.21 4.59
CA GLY A 205 40.55 28.70 3.21
C GLY A 205 39.34 29.60 2.98
N GLN A 206 39.44 30.85 3.43
CA GLN A 206 38.47 31.93 3.23
C GLN A 206 38.43 32.46 1.79
N GLY A 207 37.26 32.95 1.39
CA GLY A 207 37.05 33.82 0.22
C GLY A 207 35.71 34.57 0.32
N GLN A 208 35.77 35.79 0.86
CA GLN A 208 34.73 36.85 0.91
C GLN A 208 34.36 37.32 -0.53
N GLY A 209 33.29 38.04 -0.89
CA GLY A 209 32.15 38.74 -0.28
C GLY A 209 31.13 39.01 -1.43
N VAL A 210 30.07 39.83 -1.42
CA VAL A 210 29.64 41.00 -0.64
C VAL A 210 28.12 41.22 -0.87
N SER A 211 27.40 41.45 0.23
CA SER A 211 26.26 42.35 0.50
C SER A 211 25.41 42.99 -0.63
N SER A 212 24.07 42.88 -0.52
CA SER A 212 23.12 43.95 -0.09
C SER A 212 21.70 43.61 -0.57
N GLY A 213 20.71 43.45 0.30
CA GLY A 213 19.77 44.53 0.64
C GLY A 213 18.39 43.94 0.92
N LEU A 214 17.92 44.06 2.16
CA LEU A 214 16.55 43.78 2.61
C LEU A 214 15.83 45.10 2.84
N CYS A 215 14.65 45.30 2.24
CA CYS A 215 13.55 46.16 2.76
C CYS A 215 12.29 45.93 1.89
N TRP A 216 11.32 45.07 2.26
CA TRP A 216 10.15 45.28 3.14
C TRP A 216 9.18 46.44 2.78
N ARG A 217 8.23 46.13 1.87
CA ARG A 217 6.78 46.49 1.84
C ARG A 217 6.24 45.98 0.49
N CYS A 218 5.28 45.06 0.36
CA CYS A 218 4.03 44.88 1.10
C CYS A 218 3.78 43.42 1.51
N ILE A 219 3.24 43.28 2.71
CA ILE A 219 2.59 42.08 3.24
C ILE A 219 1.18 41.98 2.63
N MET A 220 0.88 40.85 2.01
CA MET A 220 -0.32 40.08 2.32
C MET A 220 0.02 38.59 2.16
N PHE A 221 0.13 37.93 3.32
CA PHE A 221 0.17 36.49 3.47
C PHE A 221 -1.17 35.91 3.01
N THR A 222 -1.15 34.89 2.15
CA THR A 222 -2.00 33.71 2.36
C THR A 222 -1.25 32.44 1.95
N ARG A 223 -0.96 31.62 2.96
CA ARG A 223 -0.62 30.20 2.86
C ARG A 223 -1.64 29.50 1.97
N VAL A 224 -1.20 28.89 0.90
CA VAL A 224 -1.99 27.90 0.16
C VAL A 224 -1.36 26.54 0.43
N SER A 225 -2.13 25.63 1.05
CA SER A 225 -1.64 24.30 1.44
C SER A 225 -1.36 23.44 0.20
N SER A 226 -0.58 22.37 0.38
CA SER A 226 -0.30 21.34 -0.65
C SER A 226 -1.57 20.75 -1.26
N GLU A 227 -2.70 20.77 -0.54
CA GLU A 227 -4.00 20.28 -0.98
C GLU A 227 -4.67 21.22 -2.00
N GLU A 228 -4.45 22.54 -1.91
CA GLU A 228 -4.95 23.51 -2.90
C GLU A 228 -4.10 23.53 -4.18
N ARG A 229 -2.81 23.22 -4.11
CA ARG A 229 -1.98 22.98 -5.32
C ARG A 229 -2.43 21.73 -6.07
N PHE A 230 -2.83 20.68 -5.34
CA PHE A 230 -3.41 19.48 -5.91
C PHE A 230 -4.81 19.74 -6.49
N ARG A 231 -5.70 20.50 -5.81
CA ARG A 231 -6.98 20.94 -6.39
C ARG A 231 -6.81 21.85 -7.61
N MET A 232 -5.73 22.63 -7.70
CA MET A 232 -5.44 23.49 -8.85
C MET A 232 -4.87 22.69 -10.04
N ALA A 233 -4.05 21.67 -9.78
CA ALA A 233 -3.58 20.71 -10.78
C ALA A 233 -4.70 19.77 -11.27
N VAL A 234 -5.59 19.33 -10.38
CA VAL A 234 -6.79 18.54 -10.70
C VAL A 234 -7.84 19.41 -11.40
N ARG A 235 -8.07 20.67 -11.00
CA ARG A 235 -8.89 21.62 -11.79
C ARG A 235 -8.32 21.88 -13.18
N ASN A 236 -7.00 21.90 -13.35
CA ASN A 236 -6.37 22.06 -14.67
C ASN A 236 -6.40 20.77 -15.50
N ALA A 237 -6.52 19.59 -14.86
CA ALA A 237 -6.70 18.32 -15.56
C ALA A 237 -8.18 17.99 -15.85
N GLU A 238 -9.13 18.50 -15.05
CA GLU A 238 -10.57 18.25 -15.20
C GLU A 238 -11.35 19.33 -15.97
N ARG A 239 -10.74 20.49 -16.31
CA ARG A 239 -11.39 21.54 -17.14
C ARG A 239 -11.14 21.46 -18.65
N VAL A 240 -10.50 20.40 -19.16
CA VAL A 240 -10.21 20.26 -20.60
C VAL A 240 -11.06 19.16 -21.27
N TYR A 241 -12.22 18.80 -20.71
CA TYR A 241 -13.27 18.18 -21.50
C TYR A 241 -14.62 18.63 -20.97
N ILE A 242 -15.15 19.73 -21.53
CA ILE A 242 -16.55 19.89 -21.95
C ILE A 242 -16.69 21.34 -22.47
N LEU A 243 -16.93 21.42 -23.78
CA LEU A 243 -17.40 22.54 -24.59
C LEU A 243 -16.36 23.44 -25.30
N ARG A 244 -16.49 23.33 -26.64
CA ARG A 244 -16.11 24.23 -27.75
C ARG A 244 -14.81 23.91 -28.48
N GLU A 245 -15.04 23.53 -29.74
CA GLU A 245 -14.14 23.62 -30.89
C GLU A 245 -13.34 24.91 -30.83
N GLU A 246 -12.01 24.82 -30.77
CA GLU A 246 -11.04 25.53 -31.64
C GLU A 246 -9.60 25.31 -31.16
N GLN A 247 -8.75 24.98 -32.14
CA GLN A 247 -7.29 24.89 -32.21
C GLN A 247 -6.47 24.07 -31.17
N SER A 248 -5.48 23.38 -31.73
CA SER A 248 -4.74 22.28 -31.13
C SER A 248 -3.49 22.78 -30.37
N PRO A 249 -3.16 22.23 -29.18
CA PRO A 249 -1.95 22.57 -28.42
C PRO A 249 -0.62 22.24 -29.12
N PHE A 250 -0.66 21.54 -30.27
CA PHE A 250 0.54 21.10 -30.98
C PHE A 250 1.37 22.25 -31.59
N GLU A 251 0.83 23.48 -31.70
CA GLU A 251 1.61 24.63 -32.19
C GLU A 251 2.47 25.31 -31.11
N ALA A 252 2.25 25.04 -29.81
CA ALA A 252 3.00 25.67 -28.73
C ALA A 252 4.22 24.84 -28.22
N ALA A 253 4.34 23.57 -28.62
CA ALA A 253 5.41 22.67 -28.16
C ALA A 253 6.67 22.69 -29.04
N GLY A 254 6.66 23.41 -30.17
CA GLY A 254 7.75 23.39 -31.16
C GLY A 254 9.08 24.01 -30.73
N ASN A 255 9.17 24.67 -29.57
CA ASN A 255 10.35 25.44 -29.16
C ASN A 255 10.87 25.17 -27.74
N PHE A 256 10.53 24.04 -27.10
CA PHE A 256 11.03 23.75 -25.75
C PHE A 256 12.31 22.92 -25.76
N GLU A 257 13.46 23.60 -25.68
CA GLU A 257 14.78 22.98 -25.58
C GLU A 257 15.15 22.71 -24.11
N TRP A 258 15.23 21.43 -23.72
CA TRP A 258 15.62 21.02 -22.36
C TRP A 258 17.14 21.19 -22.17
N LYS A 259 17.57 22.17 -21.37
CA LYS A 259 18.98 22.31 -20.96
C LYS A 259 19.32 21.35 -19.80
N GLN A 260 20.37 20.54 -20.02
CA GLN A 260 20.98 19.69 -18.99
C GLN A 260 21.62 20.54 -17.89
N GLY A 261 21.33 20.20 -16.64
CA GLY A 261 22.04 20.71 -15.46
C GLY A 261 21.16 21.56 -14.55
N CYS A 262 20.55 20.89 -13.56
CA CYS A 262 20.23 21.40 -12.22
C CYS A 262 19.30 20.38 -11.53
N TRP A 263 19.88 19.25 -11.10
CA TRP A 263 19.23 18.40 -10.10
C TRP A 263 20.28 18.15 -9.01
N ASP A 264 20.10 18.80 -7.85
CA ASP A 264 20.98 18.68 -6.69
C ASP A 264 20.58 17.45 -5.86
N PRO A 265 21.48 16.47 -5.63
CA PRO A 265 21.20 15.29 -4.82
C PRO A 265 20.98 15.57 -3.32
N ARG A 266 21.19 16.80 -2.83
CA ARG A 266 21.20 17.14 -1.39
C ARG A 266 19.90 17.75 -0.85
N THR A 267 18.87 17.97 -1.66
CA THR A 267 17.66 18.69 -1.21
C THR A 267 16.43 17.81 -0.93
N VAL A 268 16.58 16.50 -0.79
CA VAL A 268 15.51 15.64 -0.26
C VAL A 268 15.97 15.06 1.07
N GLY A 269 15.74 15.82 2.15
CA GLY A 269 15.68 15.25 3.47
C GLY A 269 14.54 14.24 3.49
N LEU A 270 14.88 12.95 3.44
CA LEU A 270 13.95 11.88 3.75
C LEU A 270 13.52 12.08 5.22
N SER A 271 12.28 12.52 5.45
CA SER A 271 11.66 12.29 6.75
C SER A 271 11.41 10.79 6.85
N ILE A 272 12.35 10.10 7.50
CA ILE A 272 12.27 8.66 7.74
C ILE A 272 11.26 8.45 8.87
N ASP A 273 10.02 8.11 8.52
CA ASP A 273 9.09 7.48 9.45
C ASP A 273 9.06 5.97 9.12
N SER A 274 9.84 5.20 9.88
CA SER A 274 10.26 3.83 9.54
C SER A 274 9.43 2.77 10.25
N THR A 275 8.45 2.18 9.57
CA THR A 275 7.87 0.87 9.92
C THR A 275 8.64 -0.25 9.20
N LEU A 276 9.16 -1.20 9.98
CA LEU A 276 10.21 -2.18 9.62
C LEU A 276 9.92 -3.18 8.48
N THR A 277 8.75 -3.14 7.84
CA THR A 277 8.46 -3.93 6.62
C THR A 277 8.74 -3.12 5.34
N SER A 278 8.68 -1.78 5.42
CA SER A 278 9.14 -0.91 4.34
C SER A 278 10.66 -1.00 4.20
N ALA A 279 11.43 -1.11 5.29
CA ALA A 279 12.90 -1.09 5.21
C ALA A 279 13.49 -2.12 4.22
N ARG A 280 13.05 -3.38 4.19
CA ARG A 280 13.62 -4.39 3.26
C ARG A 280 13.16 -4.18 1.82
N SER A 281 11.89 -3.88 1.60
CA SER A 281 11.36 -3.59 0.27
C SER A 281 11.96 -2.29 -0.27
N VAL A 282 12.00 -1.24 0.54
CA VAL A 282 12.68 0.04 0.26
C VAL A 282 14.18 -0.16 0.03
N LEU A 283 14.89 -0.98 0.80
CA LEU A 283 16.30 -1.30 0.56
C LEU A 283 16.48 -2.03 -0.78
N ARG A 284 15.61 -3.01 -1.06
CA ARG A 284 15.61 -3.74 -2.34
C ARG A 284 15.32 -2.79 -3.51
N LEU A 285 14.30 -1.95 -3.42
CA LEU A 285 13.90 -0.98 -4.44
C LEU A 285 14.94 0.13 -4.62
N THR A 286 15.57 0.57 -3.54
CA THR A 286 16.69 1.52 -3.60
C THR A 286 17.89 0.89 -4.31
N LYS A 287 18.19 -0.39 -4.03
CA LYS A 287 19.24 -1.14 -4.74
C LYS A 287 18.89 -1.30 -6.22
N GLU A 288 17.67 -1.71 -6.55
CA GLU A 288 17.22 -1.86 -7.93
C GLU A 288 17.17 -0.54 -8.68
N MET A 289 16.80 0.57 -8.04
CA MET A 289 16.87 1.92 -8.61
C MET A 289 18.32 2.30 -8.93
N LYS A 290 19.27 2.02 -8.03
CA LYS A 290 20.70 2.26 -8.28
C LYS A 290 21.23 1.38 -9.41
N GLU A 291 20.84 0.11 -9.45
CA GLU A 291 21.20 -0.82 -10.53
C GLU A 291 20.61 -0.40 -11.88
N LEU A 292 19.35 0.03 -11.93
CA LEU A 292 18.72 0.56 -13.15
C LEU A 292 19.40 1.83 -13.67
N ARG A 293 19.91 2.69 -12.77
CA ARG A 293 20.71 3.86 -13.16
C ARG A 293 22.06 3.46 -13.74
N LYS A 294 22.69 2.41 -13.20
CA LYS A 294 23.98 1.90 -13.67
C LYS A 294 23.85 1.11 -14.97
N ASN A 295 22.80 0.31 -15.08
CA ASN A 295 22.51 -0.62 -16.16
C ASN A 295 21.09 -0.35 -16.69
N PRO A 296 20.89 0.71 -17.51
CA PRO A 296 19.57 1.06 -18.02
C PRO A 296 19.04 0.01 -18.99
N VAL A 297 17.73 -0.23 -18.94
CA VAL A 297 17.04 -1.10 -19.91
C VAL A 297 16.93 -0.37 -21.24
N LYS A 298 17.30 -1.02 -22.35
CA LYS A 298 17.17 -0.42 -23.69
C LYS A 298 15.72 -0.03 -23.95
N HIS A 299 15.52 1.11 -24.62
CA HIS A 299 14.21 1.70 -24.91
C HIS A 299 13.34 2.03 -23.69
N CYS A 300 13.87 1.98 -22.46
CA CYS A 300 13.06 2.23 -21.26
C CYS A 300 13.81 3.08 -20.22
N ARG A 301 13.08 3.99 -19.59
CA ARG A 301 13.53 4.75 -18.41
C ARG A 301 12.48 4.60 -17.32
N ALA A 302 12.88 4.33 -16.10
CA ALA A 302 11.95 4.18 -14.98
C ALA A 302 12.50 4.80 -13.70
N ALA A 303 11.59 5.38 -12.90
CA ALA A 303 11.92 5.95 -11.61
C ALA A 303 10.72 5.88 -10.64
N PRO A 304 10.97 5.84 -9.32
CA PRO A 304 9.91 6.06 -8.33
C PRO A 304 9.35 7.49 -8.39
N ARG A 305 8.10 7.67 -7.93
CA ARG A 305 7.51 8.99 -7.68
C ARG A 305 8.23 9.66 -6.51
N ALA A 306 8.30 11.00 -6.55
CA ALA A 306 9.11 11.80 -5.63
C ALA A 306 8.76 11.60 -4.15
N ASP A 307 7.50 11.31 -3.86
CA ASP A 307 6.93 11.13 -2.53
C ASP A 307 6.66 9.65 -2.17
N ASN A 308 6.81 8.72 -3.12
CA ASN A 308 6.48 7.32 -2.91
C ASN A 308 7.38 6.36 -3.71
N ILE A 309 8.32 5.69 -3.03
CA ILE A 309 9.20 4.67 -3.63
C ILE A 309 8.47 3.39 -4.06
N HIS A 310 7.22 3.19 -3.64
CA HIS A 310 6.38 2.06 -4.05
C HIS A 310 5.55 2.35 -5.30
N GLU A 311 5.56 3.58 -5.81
CA GLU A 311 4.92 3.94 -7.07
C GLU A 311 5.98 4.34 -8.08
N TRP A 312 6.07 3.63 -9.19
CA TRP A 312 7.05 3.90 -10.23
C TRP A 312 6.36 4.30 -11.52
N THR A 313 7.00 5.21 -12.24
CA THR A 313 6.62 5.55 -13.60
C THR A 313 7.75 5.15 -14.53
N ALA A 314 7.40 4.49 -15.63
CA ALA A 314 8.30 4.15 -16.70
C ALA A 314 7.86 4.82 -18.00
N VAL A 315 8.84 5.27 -18.76
CA VAL A 315 8.69 5.76 -20.13
C VAL A 315 9.36 4.75 -21.03
N ILE A 316 8.60 4.18 -21.96
CA ILE A 316 9.07 3.19 -22.92
C ILE A 316 8.98 3.83 -24.30
N ASN A 317 10.11 3.93 -24.97
CA ASN A 317 10.14 4.30 -26.38
C ASN A 317 9.83 3.05 -27.20
N GLY A 318 8.98 3.19 -28.21
CA GLY A 318 8.69 2.13 -29.16
C GLY A 318 9.96 1.55 -29.75
N PRO A 319 10.18 0.22 -29.65
CA PRO A 319 11.36 -0.40 -30.23
C PRO A 319 11.42 -0.21 -31.75
N GLU A 320 12.63 -0.10 -32.28
CA GLU A 320 12.88 0.02 -33.72
C GLU A 320 12.37 -1.21 -34.48
N ASN A 321 11.94 -1.02 -35.72
CA ASN A 321 11.38 -2.06 -36.59
C ASN A 321 10.07 -2.68 -36.07
N THR A 322 9.36 -1.99 -35.19
CA THR A 322 8.03 -2.41 -34.70
C THR A 322 6.94 -1.47 -35.17
N VAL A 323 5.68 -1.85 -34.95
CA VAL A 323 4.50 -1.00 -35.18
C VAL A 323 4.38 0.13 -34.16
N TYR A 324 5.20 0.09 -33.11
CA TYR A 324 5.25 1.07 -32.03
C TYR A 324 6.41 2.05 -32.17
N GLU A 325 7.30 1.83 -33.15
CA GLU A 325 8.47 2.68 -33.42
C GLU A 325 8.11 4.16 -33.50
N GLY A 326 8.94 5.00 -32.87
CA GLY A 326 8.71 6.44 -32.77
C GLY A 326 7.69 6.85 -31.70
N GLY A 327 6.99 5.91 -31.08
CA GLY A 327 6.05 6.18 -30.01
C GLY A 327 6.68 6.29 -28.61
N THR A 328 6.06 7.05 -27.72
CA THR A 328 6.40 7.17 -26.29
C THR A 328 5.24 6.67 -25.42
N PHE A 329 5.49 5.62 -24.66
CA PHE A 329 4.48 4.95 -23.84
C PHE A 329 4.76 5.15 -22.35
N PHE A 330 3.77 5.66 -21.62
CA PHE A 330 3.81 5.81 -20.18
C PHE A 330 3.22 4.59 -19.49
N VAL A 331 3.97 4.01 -18.57
CA VAL A 331 3.59 2.85 -17.77
C VAL A 331 3.72 3.18 -16.29
N GLN A 332 2.69 2.87 -15.52
CA GLN A 332 2.67 2.99 -14.08
C GLN A 332 2.84 1.62 -13.43
N MET A 333 3.66 1.54 -12.40
CA MET A 333 3.85 0.35 -11.59
C MET A 333 3.53 0.65 -10.13
N PHE A 334 2.63 -0.14 -9.55
CA PHE A 334 2.32 -0.14 -8.13
C PHE A 334 3.03 -1.33 -7.48
N ILE A 335 4.05 -1.04 -6.70
CA ILE A 335 4.91 -2.04 -6.07
C ILE A 335 4.40 -2.29 -4.65
N PRO A 336 3.95 -3.51 -4.32
CA PRO A 336 3.44 -3.79 -2.99
C PRO A 336 4.56 -3.64 -1.93
N PRO A 337 4.25 -3.23 -0.69
CA PRO A 337 5.22 -3.20 0.41
C PRO A 337 5.89 -4.55 0.70
N THR A 338 5.27 -5.65 0.26
CA THR A 338 5.78 -7.02 0.37
C THR A 338 6.73 -7.42 -0.77
N TYR A 339 7.06 -6.52 -1.70
CA TYR A 339 8.02 -6.77 -2.76
C TYR A 339 9.41 -7.16 -2.19
N PRO A 340 10.09 -8.19 -2.72
CA PRO A 340 9.81 -8.89 -3.98
C PRO A 340 8.93 -10.15 -3.88
N PHE A 341 8.32 -10.44 -2.73
CA PHE A 341 7.52 -11.67 -2.56
C PHE A 341 6.19 -11.64 -3.31
N ASN A 342 5.61 -10.45 -3.50
CA ASN A 342 4.46 -10.23 -4.38
C ASN A 342 4.88 -9.40 -5.60
N SER A 343 4.27 -9.71 -6.75
CA SER A 343 4.51 -9.00 -8.00
C SER A 343 3.96 -7.57 -7.94
N PRO A 344 4.65 -6.61 -8.60
CA PRO A 344 4.07 -5.31 -8.89
C PRO A 344 2.83 -5.42 -9.77
N LYS A 345 1.87 -4.51 -9.59
CA LYS A 345 0.80 -4.29 -10.57
C LYS A 345 1.29 -3.29 -11.60
N VAL A 346 1.09 -3.58 -12.88
CA VAL A 346 1.57 -2.75 -13.99
C VAL A 346 0.40 -2.34 -14.87
N GLN A 347 0.39 -1.07 -15.27
CA GLN A 347 -0.66 -0.50 -16.10
C GLN A 347 -0.07 0.47 -17.13
N PHE A 348 -0.45 0.33 -18.40
CA PHE A 348 -0.23 1.36 -19.41
C PHE A 348 -1.18 2.54 -19.18
N LEU A 349 -0.61 3.74 -19.07
CA LEU A 349 -1.36 4.99 -19.06
C LEU A 349 -1.62 5.45 -20.50
N THR A 350 -0.63 5.25 -21.38
CA THR A 350 -0.78 5.49 -22.81
C THR A 350 -1.66 4.40 -23.42
N ARG A 351 -2.69 4.80 -24.17
CA ARG A 351 -3.51 3.86 -24.94
C ARG A 351 -2.67 3.20 -26.03
N ILE A 352 -2.82 1.89 -26.16
CA ILE A 352 -2.05 1.09 -27.11
C ILE A 352 -2.94 0.01 -27.71
N TYR A 353 -2.76 -0.27 -29.00
CA TYR A 353 -3.43 -1.36 -29.69
C TYR A 353 -2.52 -2.58 -29.68
N HIS A 354 -2.79 -3.54 -28.79
CA HIS A 354 -1.87 -4.65 -28.52
C HIS A 354 -2.62 -5.89 -27.99
N CYS A 355 -2.20 -7.11 -28.39
CA CYS A 355 -2.89 -8.36 -28.05
C CYS A 355 -2.97 -8.63 -26.53
N ASN A 356 -1.87 -8.38 -25.82
CA ASN A 356 -1.74 -8.62 -24.38
C ASN A 356 -2.11 -7.43 -23.46
N ILE A 357 -2.61 -6.32 -24.01
CA ILE A 357 -2.95 -5.12 -23.25
C ILE A 357 -4.41 -4.75 -23.53
N ASN A 358 -5.22 -4.64 -22.49
CA ASN A 358 -6.62 -4.29 -22.68
C ASN A 358 -6.86 -2.77 -22.76
N ARG A 359 -8.10 -2.37 -23.06
CA ARG A 359 -8.52 -0.95 -23.17
C ARG A 359 -8.30 -0.10 -21.91
N HIS A 360 -8.12 -0.74 -20.74
CA HIS A 360 -7.85 -0.07 -19.46
C HIS A 360 -6.34 -0.01 -19.15
N GLY A 361 -5.49 -0.49 -20.06
CA GLY A 361 -4.04 -0.52 -19.90
C GLY A 361 -3.53 -1.68 -19.05
N ILE A 362 -4.38 -2.62 -18.65
CA ILE A 362 -3.95 -3.80 -17.88
C ILE A 362 -3.21 -4.75 -18.83
N ILE A 363 -2.06 -5.23 -18.37
CA ILE A 363 -1.17 -6.10 -19.13
C ILE A 363 -1.31 -7.54 -18.67
N ASN A 364 -1.23 -8.49 -19.60
CA ASN A 364 -1.03 -9.90 -19.30
C ASN A 364 0.40 -10.34 -19.68
N ILE A 365 1.26 -10.56 -18.69
CA ILE A 365 2.61 -11.13 -18.86
C ILE A 365 2.77 -12.27 -17.85
N ASP A 366 3.29 -13.41 -18.30
CA ASP A 366 3.44 -14.65 -17.51
C ASP A 366 4.15 -14.44 -16.18
N ILE A 367 5.20 -13.61 -16.19
CA ILE A 367 6.00 -13.32 -14.99
C ILE A 367 5.20 -12.59 -13.91
N LEU A 368 4.16 -11.82 -14.25
CA LEU A 368 3.38 -11.04 -13.27
C LEU A 368 2.20 -11.84 -12.67
N ARG A 369 1.82 -12.97 -13.28
CA ARG A 369 0.69 -13.81 -12.85
C ARG A 369 1.11 -15.16 -12.28
N GLY A 370 1.71 -16.02 -13.12
CA GLY A 370 1.91 -17.45 -12.80
C GLY A 370 3.34 -17.82 -12.45
N HIS A 371 4.32 -17.06 -12.95
CA HIS A 371 5.75 -17.37 -12.80
C HIS A 371 6.52 -16.33 -11.97
N TRP A 372 5.81 -15.52 -11.16
CA TRP A 372 6.47 -14.56 -10.29
C TRP A 372 7.32 -15.26 -9.23
N SER A 373 8.54 -14.77 -9.03
CA SER A 373 9.43 -15.21 -7.95
C SER A 373 10.19 -14.03 -7.36
N SER A 374 10.65 -14.16 -6.12
CA SER A 374 11.37 -13.11 -5.40
C SER A 374 12.75 -12.77 -5.97
N SER A 375 13.24 -13.54 -6.95
CA SER A 375 14.45 -13.23 -7.70
C SER A 375 14.21 -12.23 -8.83
N MET A 376 12.96 -12.01 -9.25
CA MET A 376 12.60 -11.03 -10.27
C MET A 376 12.90 -9.59 -9.83
N THR A 377 13.06 -8.70 -10.81
CA THR A 377 13.42 -7.29 -10.61
C THR A 377 12.52 -6.39 -11.44
N ILE A 378 12.42 -5.11 -11.06
CA ILE A 378 11.80 -4.06 -11.87
C ILE A 378 12.45 -3.99 -13.25
N ALA A 379 13.77 -4.12 -13.33
CA ALA A 379 14.47 -4.18 -14.61
C ALA A 379 13.98 -5.34 -15.49
N ARG A 380 13.77 -6.54 -14.91
CA ARG A 380 13.26 -7.70 -15.64
C ARG A 380 11.82 -7.49 -16.12
N ILE A 381 10.98 -6.86 -15.31
CA ILE A 381 9.61 -6.50 -15.72
C ILE A 381 9.65 -5.56 -16.92
N LEU A 382 10.46 -4.51 -16.88
CA LEU A 382 10.59 -3.56 -17.97
C LEU A 382 11.13 -4.20 -19.25
N GLN A 383 12.11 -5.10 -19.13
CA GLN A 383 12.61 -5.88 -20.25
C GLN A 383 11.52 -6.74 -20.90
N GLU A 384 10.69 -7.41 -20.10
CA GLU A 384 9.59 -8.22 -20.62
C GLU A 384 8.49 -7.37 -21.28
N ILE A 385 8.21 -6.17 -20.75
CA ILE A 385 7.26 -5.25 -21.40
C ILE A 385 7.82 -4.77 -22.75
N VAL A 386 9.12 -4.44 -22.83
CA VAL A 386 9.76 -4.07 -24.10
C VAL A 386 9.73 -5.25 -25.08
N ALA A 387 10.03 -6.46 -24.62
CA ALA A 387 9.96 -7.66 -25.45
C ALA A 387 8.54 -7.90 -25.98
N LEU A 388 7.51 -7.62 -25.16
CA LEU A 388 6.10 -7.71 -25.56
C LEU A 388 5.75 -6.74 -26.69
N LEU A 389 6.33 -5.53 -26.67
CA LEU A 389 6.17 -4.57 -27.77
C LEU A 389 6.89 -5.02 -29.05
N CYS A 390 7.95 -5.81 -28.94
CA CYS A 390 8.62 -6.40 -30.10
C CYS A 390 7.81 -7.55 -30.71
N ASP A 391 7.24 -8.41 -29.86
CA ASP A 391 6.45 -9.56 -30.29
C ASP A 391 5.27 -9.80 -29.35
N CYS A 392 4.05 -9.66 -29.90
CA CYS A 392 2.84 -10.00 -29.17
C CYS A 392 2.79 -11.51 -28.89
N LYS A 393 2.14 -11.89 -27.78
CA LYS A 393 1.93 -13.29 -27.37
C LYS A 393 0.45 -13.66 -27.48
N PRO A 394 -0.05 -14.14 -28.64
CA PRO A 394 -1.48 -14.40 -28.86
C PRO A 394 -2.09 -15.39 -27.86
N GLU A 395 -1.32 -16.37 -27.41
CA GLU A 395 -1.70 -17.37 -26.40
C GLU A 395 -2.07 -16.77 -25.04
N ASN A 396 -1.56 -15.56 -24.76
CA ASN A 396 -1.76 -14.82 -23.54
C ASN A 396 -2.59 -13.53 -23.76
N ALA A 397 -3.31 -13.43 -24.87
CA ALA A 397 -4.03 -12.23 -25.21
C ALA A 397 -5.15 -11.92 -24.21
N LEU A 398 -5.39 -10.63 -23.98
CA LEU A 398 -6.54 -10.15 -23.22
C LEU A 398 -7.73 -9.77 -24.11
N LEU A 399 -7.47 -9.61 -25.41
CA LEU A 399 -8.43 -9.23 -26.42
C LEU A 399 -8.29 -10.20 -27.59
N GLU A 400 -9.17 -11.22 -27.60
CA GLU A 400 -9.16 -12.32 -28.57
C GLU A 400 -9.24 -11.82 -30.00
N ASN A 401 -10.08 -10.81 -30.26
CA ASN A 401 -10.21 -10.18 -31.58
C ASN A 401 -8.90 -9.55 -32.09
N ILE A 402 -8.09 -8.93 -31.22
CA ILE A 402 -6.81 -8.34 -31.60
C ILE A 402 -5.78 -9.44 -31.84
N ALA A 403 -5.81 -10.51 -31.05
CA ALA A 403 -4.93 -11.67 -31.23
C ALA A 403 -5.21 -12.43 -32.52
N GLU A 404 -6.49 -12.67 -32.82
CA GLU A 404 -6.92 -13.24 -34.09
C GLU A 404 -6.47 -12.37 -35.27
N GLN A 405 -6.62 -11.04 -35.17
CA GLN A 405 -6.15 -10.13 -36.20
C GLN A 405 -4.62 -10.17 -36.33
N TYR A 406 -3.87 -10.25 -35.23
CA TYR A 406 -2.41 -10.38 -35.24
C TYR A 406 -1.94 -11.65 -35.96
N VAL A 407 -2.63 -12.77 -35.72
CA VAL A 407 -2.29 -14.08 -36.31
C VAL A 407 -2.77 -14.20 -37.75
N ASN A 408 -4.02 -13.84 -38.03
CA ASN A 408 -4.69 -14.11 -39.30
C ASN A 408 -4.60 -12.94 -40.29
N ASN A 409 -4.44 -11.71 -39.82
CA ASN A 409 -4.36 -10.50 -40.65
C ASN A 409 -3.32 -9.49 -40.16
N ARG A 410 -2.05 -9.92 -40.16
CA ARG A 410 -0.93 -9.12 -39.66
C ARG A 410 -0.82 -7.73 -40.28
N LYS A 411 -1.15 -7.58 -41.57
CA LYS A 411 -1.10 -6.28 -42.27
C LYS A 411 -2.08 -5.26 -41.68
N GLU A 412 -3.30 -5.70 -41.38
CA GLU A 412 -4.33 -4.83 -40.80
C GLU A 412 -4.04 -4.50 -39.33
N PHE A 413 -3.54 -5.48 -38.58
CA PHE A 413 -3.02 -5.26 -37.22
C PHE A 413 -1.93 -4.18 -37.24
N ASP A 414 -0.93 -4.33 -38.11
CA ASP A 414 0.21 -3.40 -38.18
C ASP A 414 -0.23 -1.99 -38.57
N ALA A 415 -1.14 -1.85 -39.55
CA ALA A 415 -1.69 -0.57 -39.94
C ALA A 415 -2.43 0.11 -38.79
N THR A 416 -3.29 -0.65 -38.08
CA THR A 416 -4.07 -0.13 -36.95
C THR A 416 -3.17 0.27 -35.78
N ALA A 417 -2.21 -0.59 -35.43
CA ALA A 417 -1.26 -0.33 -34.35
C ALA A 417 -0.41 0.92 -34.61
N ARG A 418 0.08 1.11 -35.85
CA ARG A 418 0.82 2.33 -36.22
C ARG A 418 -0.03 3.60 -36.10
N VAL A 419 -1.30 3.54 -36.52
CA VAL A 419 -2.25 4.67 -36.36
C VAL A 419 -2.46 5.00 -34.88
N TRP A 420 -2.61 3.97 -34.04
CA TRP A 420 -2.75 4.16 -32.60
C TRP A 420 -1.49 4.74 -31.96
N THR A 421 -0.30 4.25 -32.34
CA THR A 421 0.99 4.79 -31.89
C THR A 421 1.12 6.27 -32.24
N LEU A 422 0.83 6.64 -33.50
CA LEU A 422 0.89 8.03 -33.95
C LEU A 422 -0.13 8.93 -33.21
N ARG A 423 -1.29 8.38 -32.84
CA ARG A 423 -2.36 9.15 -32.22
C ARG A 423 -2.22 9.34 -30.71
N PHE A 424 -1.75 8.32 -30.01
CA PHE A 424 -1.83 8.26 -28.55
C PHE A 424 -0.46 8.26 -27.86
N ALA A 425 0.61 7.95 -28.58
CA ALA A 425 1.95 7.76 -28.02
C ALA A 425 2.96 8.74 -28.64
N GLN A 426 2.63 10.02 -28.77
CA GLN A 426 3.59 11.05 -29.23
C GLN A 426 4.32 11.70 -28.06
#